data_AF-A0A382E391-F1
#
_entry.id   AF-A0A382E391-F1
#
_cell.length_a   1.000
_cell.length_b   1.000
_cell.length_c   1.000
_cell.angle_alpha   90.00
_cell.angle_beta   90.00
_cell.angle_gamma   90.00
#
_symmetry.space_group_name_H-M   'P 1'
#
loop_
_entity.id
_entity.type
_entity.pdbx_description
1 polymer ?
#
loop_
_entity_poly.entity_id
_entity_poly.type
_entity_poly.pdbx_seq_one_letter_code
_entity_poly.pdbx_strand_id
1 'polypeptide(L)'
;MINWDSHEFQSVVHLPDEYEVRDFTSGDDSPSKYEYDIGRYDELRPGMYSTDLFAGSRFLHVGIDIGAPVGTPCMAFADGEISHFGYNPADGDYGNVVIT
;
A
#
# COMPACT_ATOMS: atom_id res chain seq x y z
N MET A 1 -6.45 13.22 -21.82
CA MET A 1 -6.20 11.79 -21.53
C MET A 1 -4.70 11.66 -21.30
N ILE A 2 -4.27 11.03 -20.20
CA ILE A 2 -2.83 10.85 -19.90
C ILE A 2 -2.27 9.82 -20.89
N ASN A 3 -1.11 10.12 -21.49
CA ASN A 3 -0.40 9.19 -22.35
C ASN A 3 0.50 8.30 -21.49
N TRP A 4 0.01 7.12 -21.13
CA TRP A 4 0.76 6.21 -20.25
C TRP A 4 2.00 5.63 -20.93
N ASP A 5 1.96 5.43 -22.25
CA ASP A 5 3.06 4.86 -23.03
C ASP A 5 4.29 5.79 -23.13
N SER A 6 4.14 7.07 -22.78
CA SER A 6 5.27 8.01 -22.75
C SER A 6 6.01 8.03 -21.41
N HIS A 7 5.66 7.16 -20.47
CA HIS A 7 6.30 7.07 -19.15
C HIS A 7 6.94 5.70 -18.97
N GLU A 8 8.17 5.68 -18.47
CA GLU A 8 8.85 4.44 -18.07
C GLU A 8 8.63 4.22 -16.58
N PHE A 9 7.89 3.17 -16.25
CA PHE A 9 7.66 2.76 -14.86
C PHE A 9 8.42 1.48 -14.53
N GLN A 10 8.95 1.42 -13.32
CA GLN A 10 9.67 0.31 -12.73
C GLN A 10 8.87 -0.28 -11.56
N SER A 11 9.14 -1.54 -11.22
CA SER A 11 8.55 -2.17 -10.04
C SER A 11 9.04 -1.48 -8.76
N VAL A 12 8.11 -1.12 -7.86
CA VAL A 12 8.45 -0.63 -6.50
C VAL A 12 8.96 -1.75 -5.62
N VAL A 13 8.40 -2.96 -5.79
CA VAL A 13 8.83 -4.20 -5.14
C VAL A 13 8.90 -5.28 -6.21
N HIS A 14 9.94 -6.11 -6.18
CA HIS A 14 10.01 -7.30 -7.03
C HIS A 14 9.13 -8.40 -6.44
N LEU A 15 7.94 -8.57 -7.01
CA LEU A 15 7.02 -9.62 -6.59
C LEU A 15 7.48 -11.00 -7.09
N PRO A 16 7.24 -12.07 -6.30
CA PRO A 16 7.40 -13.44 -6.78
C PRO A 16 6.29 -13.79 -7.80
N ASP A 17 6.42 -14.94 -8.45
CA ASP A 17 5.40 -15.47 -9.36
C ASP A 17 4.10 -15.84 -8.64
N GLU A 18 4.18 -16.17 -7.34
CA GLU A 18 3.04 -16.57 -6.50
C GLU A 18 2.83 -15.59 -5.34
N TYR A 19 1.65 -14.96 -5.31
CA TYR A 19 1.20 -14.07 -4.24
C TYR A 19 -0.33 -14.11 -4.14
N GLU A 20 -0.88 -13.64 -3.02
CA GLU A 20 -2.32 -13.55 -2.83
C GLU A 20 -2.84 -12.15 -3.15
N VAL A 21 -3.92 -12.02 -3.92
CA VAL A 21 -4.69 -10.77 -3.97
C VAL A 21 -5.81 -10.87 -2.96
N ARG A 22 -5.75 -10.02 -1.93
CA ARG A 22 -6.65 -10.04 -0.78
C ARG A 22 -7.98 -9.36 -1.09
N ASP A 23 -9.06 -9.86 -0.50
CA ASP A 23 -10.37 -9.22 -0.50
C ASP A 23 -10.73 -8.80 0.92
N PHE A 24 -10.65 -7.49 1.18
CA PHE A 24 -10.94 -6.92 2.49
C PHE A 24 -12.36 -6.35 2.59
N THR A 25 -13.22 -6.57 1.59
CA THR A 25 -14.57 -5.96 1.54
C THR A 25 -15.53 -6.50 2.59
N SER A 26 -15.27 -7.71 3.08
CA SER A 26 -15.99 -8.33 4.20
C SER A 26 -15.53 -7.82 5.57
N GLY A 27 -14.39 -7.11 5.63
CA GLY A 27 -13.70 -6.76 6.88
C GLY A 27 -12.84 -7.89 7.46
N ASP A 28 -12.69 -9.02 6.77
CA ASP A 28 -11.77 -10.09 7.18
C ASP A 28 -10.33 -9.71 6.87
N ASP A 29 -9.54 -9.48 7.92
CA ASP A 29 -8.13 -9.10 7.87
C ASP A 29 -7.19 -10.24 8.29
N SER A 30 -7.67 -11.49 8.28
CA SER A 30 -6.85 -12.65 8.65
C SER A 30 -5.54 -12.71 7.86
N PRO A 31 -4.42 -13.19 8.42
CA PRO A 31 -3.15 -13.20 7.68
C PRO A 31 -3.20 -14.04 6.40
N SER A 32 -2.53 -13.57 5.36
CA SER A 32 -2.31 -14.32 4.12
C SER A 32 -1.53 -15.61 4.38
N LYS A 33 -1.76 -16.63 3.56
CA LYS A 33 -0.94 -17.85 3.56
C LYS A 33 0.31 -17.73 2.70
N TYR A 34 0.38 -16.69 1.88
CA TYR A 34 1.49 -16.40 0.98
C TYR A 34 2.46 -15.44 1.66
N GLU A 35 3.73 -15.50 1.28
CA GLU A 35 4.76 -14.59 1.80
C GLU A 35 4.55 -13.15 1.30
N TYR A 36 3.96 -13.01 0.11
CA TYR A 36 3.56 -11.75 -0.49
C TYR A 36 2.06 -11.72 -0.70
N ASP A 37 1.45 -10.57 -0.44
CA ASP A 37 0.04 -10.33 -0.74
C ASP A 37 -0.20 -8.90 -1.23
N ILE A 38 -1.36 -8.68 -1.86
CA ILE A 38 -1.75 -7.41 -2.46
C ILE A 38 -3.10 -6.98 -1.90
N GLY A 39 -3.15 -5.77 -1.35
CA GLY A 39 -4.40 -5.07 -1.06
C GLY A 39 -4.84 -4.22 -2.25
N ARG A 40 -6.12 -4.29 -2.61
CA ARG A 40 -6.63 -3.68 -3.85
C ARG A 40 -6.85 -2.18 -3.73
N TYR A 41 -6.63 -1.47 -4.84
CA TYR A 41 -7.06 -0.08 -5.04
C TYR A 41 -8.58 0.02 -5.18
N ASP A 42 -9.14 1.15 -4.74
CA ASP A 42 -10.58 1.46 -4.79
C ASP A 42 -11.43 0.40 -4.06
N GLU A 43 -10.94 -0.03 -2.90
CA GLU A 43 -11.56 -1.09 -2.11
C GLU A 43 -12.23 -0.51 -0.86
N LEU A 44 -13.51 -0.85 -0.63
CA LEU A 44 -14.23 -0.51 0.59
C LEU A 44 -13.90 -1.54 1.67
N ARG A 45 -13.24 -1.11 2.76
CA ARG A 45 -12.76 -1.94 3.87
C ARG A 45 -13.44 -1.53 5.18
N PRO A 46 -14.70 -1.93 5.40
CA PRO A 46 -15.44 -1.54 6.59
C PRO A 46 -14.74 -2.07 7.85
N GLY A 47 -14.60 -1.21 8.87
CA GLY A 47 -14.02 -1.58 10.17
C GLY A 47 -12.49 -1.61 10.23
N MET A 48 -11.77 -1.47 9.10
CA MET A 48 -10.31 -1.55 9.08
C MET A 48 -9.60 -0.30 9.63
N TYR A 49 -10.19 0.89 9.46
CA TYR A 49 -9.60 2.16 9.89
C TYR A 49 -10.30 2.69 11.16
N SER A 50 -10.13 1.98 12.28
CA SER A 50 -10.83 2.25 13.53
C SER A 50 -10.09 3.16 14.51
N THR A 51 -8.85 3.56 14.21
CA THR A 51 -8.07 4.44 15.10
C THR A 51 -8.67 5.85 15.14
N ASP A 52 -8.38 6.59 16.22
CA ASP A 52 -8.87 7.95 16.43
C ASP A 52 -8.48 8.90 15.28
N LEU A 53 -7.35 8.63 14.61
CA LEU A 53 -6.86 9.39 13.46
C LEU A 53 -7.89 9.48 12.33
N PHE A 54 -8.68 8.43 12.13
CA PHE A 54 -9.68 8.37 11.07
C PHE A 54 -11.11 8.57 11.56
N ALA A 55 -11.30 8.64 12.89
CA ALA A 55 -12.60 8.79 13.55
C ALA A 55 -13.68 7.83 13.01
N GLY A 56 -13.28 6.64 12.56
CA GLY A 56 -14.17 5.64 11.93
C GLY A 56 -14.86 6.08 10.63
N SER A 57 -14.46 7.22 10.04
CA SER A 57 -15.07 7.78 8.83
C SER A 57 -14.44 7.27 7.54
N ARG A 58 -13.22 6.75 7.63
CA ARG A 58 -12.47 6.20 6.50
C ARG A 58 -12.79 4.71 6.35
N PHE A 59 -13.12 4.31 5.14
CA PHE A 59 -13.26 2.90 4.76
C PHE A 59 -12.83 2.66 3.31
N LEU A 60 -12.72 3.69 2.47
CA LEU A 60 -12.17 3.56 1.13
C LEU A 60 -10.63 3.52 1.18
N HIS A 61 -10.05 2.47 0.60
CA HIS A 61 -8.62 2.36 0.37
C HIS A 61 -8.24 3.03 -0.96
N VAL A 62 -7.42 4.08 -0.86
CA VAL A 62 -6.98 4.91 -2.01
C VAL A 62 -5.47 4.72 -2.20
N GLY A 63 -5.06 3.47 -2.34
CA GLY A 63 -3.68 3.02 -2.51
C GLY A 63 -3.66 1.59 -3.04
N ILE A 64 -2.46 1.02 -3.14
CA ILE A 64 -2.28 -0.42 -3.30
C ILE A 64 -1.35 -0.83 -2.16
N ASP A 65 -1.72 -1.86 -1.42
CA ASP A 65 -0.85 -2.44 -0.41
C ASP A 65 -0.04 -3.57 -1.04
N ILE A 66 1.26 -3.61 -0.74
CA ILE A 66 2.13 -4.74 -1.08
C ILE A 66 2.65 -5.31 0.25
N GLY A 67 2.05 -6.42 0.70
CA GLY A 67 2.55 -7.19 1.83
C GLY A 67 3.78 -7.99 1.42
N ALA A 68 4.81 -7.94 2.25
CA ALA A 68 6.09 -8.60 2.03
C ALA A 68 6.84 -8.82 3.36
N PRO A 69 7.87 -9.69 3.40
CA PRO A 69 8.73 -9.84 4.56
C PRO A 69 9.42 -8.53 4.97
N VAL A 70 9.67 -8.39 6.28
CA VAL A 70 10.45 -7.27 6.81
C VAL A 70 11.85 -7.28 6.18
N GLY A 71 12.26 -6.13 5.63
CA GLY A 71 13.55 -5.96 4.97
C GLY A 71 13.50 -6.11 3.44
N THR A 72 12.33 -6.41 2.86
CA THR A 72 12.14 -6.36 1.40
C THR A 72 12.50 -4.95 0.86
N PRO A 73 13.38 -4.85 -0.15
CA PRO A 73 13.74 -3.56 -0.74
C PRO A 73 12.55 -2.88 -1.43
N CYS A 74 12.45 -1.56 -1.26
CA CYS A 74 11.54 -0.70 -2.00
C CYS A 74 12.34 0.20 -2.95
N MET A 75 11.97 0.20 -4.23
CA MET A 75 12.61 0.98 -5.29
C MET A 75 11.72 2.14 -5.74
N ALA A 76 12.32 3.18 -6.32
CA ALA A 76 11.57 4.21 -7.03
C ALA A 76 10.95 3.62 -8.30
N PHE A 77 9.68 3.95 -8.58
CA PHE A 77 8.97 3.48 -9.77
C PHE A 77 9.28 4.31 -11.01
N ALA A 78 9.91 5.47 -10.88
CA ALA A 78 10.32 6.33 -11.97
C ALA A 78 11.45 7.25 -11.49
N ASP A 79 12.12 7.92 -12.43
CA ASP A 79 13.02 9.02 -12.10
C ASP A 79 12.26 10.17 -11.46
N GLY A 80 12.83 10.76 -10.41
CA GLY A 80 12.20 11.83 -9.64
C GLY A 80 13.09 12.36 -8.53
N GLU A 81 12.53 13.23 -7.70
CA GLU A 81 13.20 13.81 -6.55
C GLU A 81 12.42 13.51 -5.28
N ILE A 82 13.11 13.15 -4.20
CA ILE A 82 12.44 13.00 -2.91
C ILE A 82 12.01 14.39 -2.44
N SER A 83 10.70 14.63 -2.38
CA SER A 83 10.14 15.86 -1.83
C SER A 83 10.13 15.84 -0.29
N HIS A 84 9.77 14.70 0.31
CA HIS A 84 9.65 14.54 1.76
C HIS A 84 10.03 13.12 2.18
N PHE A 85 10.56 12.99 3.39
CA PHE A 85 10.75 11.71 4.05
C PHE A 85 10.64 11.89 5.57
N GLY A 86 10.23 10.85 6.29
CA GLY A 86 10.06 10.96 7.73
C GLY A 86 9.38 9.75 8.37
N TYR A 87 8.93 9.95 9.61
CA TYR A 87 8.21 8.96 10.39
C TYR A 87 6.97 9.60 11.03
N ASN A 88 5.80 9.03 10.75
CA ASN A 88 4.51 9.42 11.30
C ASN A 88 4.14 8.43 12.44
N PRO A 89 4.33 8.82 13.72
CA PRO A 89 4.23 7.89 14.84
C PRO A 89 2.80 7.65 15.34
N ALA A 90 1.79 8.33 14.79
CA ALA A 90 0.42 8.20 15.27
C ALA A 90 -0.15 6.82 14.95
N ASP A 91 -1.02 6.31 15.82
CA ASP A 91 -1.62 4.99 15.66
C ASP A 91 -2.52 4.93 14.41
N GLY A 92 -2.27 3.95 13.55
CA GLY A 92 -2.90 3.80 12.24
C GLY A 92 -2.40 4.76 11.14
N ASP A 93 -1.39 5.59 11.41
CA ASP A 93 -0.74 6.44 10.39
C ASP A 93 0.27 5.62 9.56
N TYR A 94 0.89 6.26 8.57
CA TYR A 94 1.75 5.65 7.55
C TYR A 94 3.11 5.14 8.06
N GLY A 95 3.49 5.41 9.31
CA GLY A 95 4.80 5.03 9.82
C GLY A 95 5.95 5.70 9.06
N ASN A 96 6.93 4.93 8.57
CA ASN A 96 8.05 5.48 7.79
C ASN A 96 7.59 5.81 6.36
N VAL A 97 7.86 7.03 5.90
CA VAL A 97 7.39 7.54 4.61
C VAL A 97 8.51 8.14 3.78
N VAL A 98 8.41 7.96 2.46
CA VAL A 98 9.17 8.67 1.43
C VAL A 98 8.17 9.11 0.36
N ILE A 99 8.25 10.37 -0.06
CA ILE A 99 7.37 10.97 -1.07
C ILE A 99 8.26 11.52 -2.19
N THR A 100 8.08 10.98 -3.39
CA THR A 100 8.79 11.37 -4.62
C THR A 100 7.89 12.13 -5.58
#